data_AF-A0A7V2FYS1-F1
#
_entry.id   AF-A0A7V2FYS1-F1
#
_cell.length_a   1.000
_cell.length_b   1.000
_cell.length_c   1.000
_cell.angle_alpha   90.00
_cell.angle_beta   90.00
_cell.angle_gamma   90.00
#
_symmetry.space_group_name_H-M   'P 1'
#
loop_
_entity.id
_entity.type
_entity.pdbx_description
1 polymer ?
#
loop_
_entity_poly.entity_id
_entity_poly.type
_entity_poly.pdbx_seq_one_letter_code
_entity_poly.pdbx_strand_id
1 'polypeptide(L)'
;HLTEERWAGVFEQKLNGYVRCLRYAIPPMRERRWGRIINIAGLAGRQAGATTVPVGLNNAAVLNLTKALAEALASDNILVNAVIPHLIDTDRQDETMRELAALTGRAEAEVRKERTGRIPLKRLGRPEEVADVVTFLASERASFVTGAAWHVDGGAARTI
;
A
#
# COMPACT_ATOMS: atom_id res chain seq x y z
N HIS A 1 -16.28 14.09 -9.84
CA HIS A 1 -17.33 13.26 -10.48
C HIS A 1 -16.76 11.87 -10.77
N LEU A 2 -17.47 10.83 -10.36
CA LEU A 2 -17.06 9.43 -10.45
C LEU A 2 -17.76 8.80 -11.66
N THR A 3 -17.10 8.81 -12.82
CA THR A 3 -17.65 8.15 -14.02
C THR A 3 -17.38 6.65 -13.96
N GLU A 4 -18.10 5.87 -14.77
CA GLU A 4 -17.91 4.43 -14.86
C GLU A 4 -16.47 4.07 -15.29
N GLU A 5 -15.92 4.81 -16.25
CA GLU A 5 -14.55 4.61 -16.75
C GLU A 5 -13.52 4.91 -15.65
N ARG A 6 -13.72 5.98 -14.89
CA ARG A 6 -12.84 6.33 -13.77
C ARG A 6 -12.93 5.29 -12.66
N TRP A 7 -14.12 4.75 -12.41
CA TRP A 7 -14.33 3.69 -11.44
C TRP A 7 -13.61 2.40 -11.84
N ALA A 8 -13.84 1.93 -13.08
CA ALA A 8 -13.17 0.75 -13.62
C ALA A 8 -11.64 0.92 -13.65
N GLY A 9 -11.16 2.10 -14.09
CA GLY A 9 -9.75 2.44 -14.17
C GLY A 9 -9.02 2.34 -12.82
N VAL A 10 -9.70 2.68 -11.72
CA VAL A 10 -9.11 2.55 -10.38
C VAL A 10 -8.76 1.10 -10.06
N PHE A 11 -9.66 0.15 -10.30
CA PHE A 11 -9.38 -1.28 -10.06
C PHE A 11 -8.38 -1.85 -11.06
N GLU A 12 -8.48 -1.40 -12.31
CA GLU A 12 -7.65 -1.86 -13.40
C GLU A 12 -6.16 -1.60 -13.17
N GLN A 13 -5.80 -0.40 -12.69
CA GLN A 13 -4.41 -0.01 -12.50
C GLN A 13 -3.69 -0.82 -11.41
N LYS A 14 -4.35 -1.03 -10.25
CA LYS A 14 -3.68 -1.61 -9.08
C LYS A 14 -4.12 -3.04 -8.77
N LEU A 15 -5.42 -3.27 -8.59
CA LEU A 15 -5.91 -4.58 -8.18
C LEU A 15 -5.71 -5.60 -9.31
N ASN A 16 -6.19 -5.29 -10.51
CA ASN A 16 -6.02 -6.18 -11.65
C ASN A 16 -4.55 -6.29 -12.07
N GLY A 17 -3.77 -5.22 -11.93
CA GLY A 17 -2.31 -5.26 -12.06
C GLY A 17 -1.68 -6.33 -11.16
N TYR A 18 -2.01 -6.33 -9.87
CA TYR A 18 -1.51 -7.34 -8.93
C TYR A 18 -1.97 -8.75 -9.30
N VAL A 19 -3.27 -8.94 -9.61
CA VAL A 19 -3.80 -10.25 -10.03
C VAL A 19 -3.06 -10.79 -11.26
N ARG A 20 -2.73 -9.93 -12.24
CA ARG A 20 -1.94 -10.33 -13.41
C ARG A 20 -0.53 -10.75 -13.03
N CYS A 21 0.17 -9.99 -12.19
CA CYS A 21 1.50 -10.39 -11.71
C CYS A 21 1.46 -11.73 -10.98
N LEU A 22 0.47 -11.92 -10.11
CA LEU A 22 0.28 -13.15 -9.33
C LEU A 22 0.06 -14.38 -10.21
N ARG A 23 -0.71 -14.25 -11.29
CA ARG A 23 -0.94 -15.33 -12.26
C ARG A 23 0.37 -15.92 -12.81
N TYR A 24 1.40 -15.09 -12.99
CA TYR A 24 2.70 -15.52 -13.49
C TYR A 24 3.71 -15.83 -12.38
N ALA A 25 3.62 -15.17 -11.23
CA ALA A 25 4.56 -15.35 -10.13
C ALA A 25 4.30 -16.62 -9.30
N ILE A 26 3.04 -17.00 -9.11
CA ILE A 26 2.67 -18.12 -8.22
C ILE A 26 3.17 -19.49 -8.72
N PRO A 27 3.02 -19.87 -10.01
CA PRO A 27 3.46 -21.18 -10.49
C PRO A 27 4.93 -21.51 -10.18
N PRO A 28 5.93 -20.67 -10.53
CA PRO A 28 7.33 -20.98 -10.21
C PRO A 28 7.64 -20.94 -8.70
N MET A 29 6.89 -20.18 -7.90
CA MET A 29 7.02 -20.23 -6.43
C MET A 29 6.56 -21.57 -5.85
N ARG A 30 5.47 -22.13 -6.40
CA ARG A 30 4.96 -23.46 -6.00
C ARG A 30 5.94 -24.56 -6.34
N GLU A 31 6.50 -24.54 -7.54
CA GLU A 31 7.51 -25.51 -8.01
C GLU A 31 8.71 -25.56 -7.06
N ARG A 32 9.14 -24.40 -6.54
CA ARG A 32 10.30 -24.28 -5.64
C ARG A 32 9.97 -24.41 -4.16
N ARG A 33 8.68 -24.53 -3.80
CA ARG A 33 8.19 -24.53 -2.39
C ARG A 33 8.72 -23.33 -1.60
N TRP A 34 8.80 -22.18 -2.27
CA TRP A 34 9.28 -20.95 -1.66
C TRP A 34 8.77 -19.72 -2.42
N GLY A 35 8.06 -18.85 -1.72
CA GLY A 35 7.61 -17.58 -2.27
C GLY A 35 7.35 -16.52 -1.22
N ARG A 36 7.52 -15.25 -1.62
CA ARG A 36 7.18 -14.07 -0.81
C ARG A 36 6.47 -13.08 -1.72
N ILE A 37 5.25 -12.71 -1.36
CA ILE A 37 4.45 -11.72 -2.06
C ILE A 37 4.17 -10.57 -1.10
N ILE A 38 4.62 -9.38 -1.46
CA ILE A 38 4.45 -8.17 -0.65
C ILE A 38 3.65 -7.15 -1.46
N ASN A 39 2.37 -6.98 -1.11
CA ASN A 39 1.49 -6.04 -1.77
C ASN A 39 1.63 -4.65 -1.12
N ILE A 40 1.96 -3.62 -1.91
CA ILE A 40 1.96 -2.24 -1.40
C ILE A 40 0.54 -1.69 -1.42
N ALA A 41 -0.12 -1.72 -0.27
CA ALA A 41 -1.47 -1.18 -0.09
C ALA A 41 -1.40 0.33 0.27
N GLY A 42 -2.46 0.86 0.88
CA GLY A 42 -2.52 2.25 1.32
C GLY A 42 -3.49 2.40 2.48
N LEU A 43 -3.22 3.39 3.33
CA LEU A 43 -3.92 3.57 4.61
C LEU A 43 -5.44 3.67 4.46
N ALA A 44 -5.90 4.23 3.33
CA ALA A 44 -7.32 4.37 2.99
C ALA A 44 -8.08 3.03 2.89
N GLY A 45 -7.38 1.90 2.77
CA GLY A 45 -8.01 0.57 2.80
C GLY A 45 -8.44 0.10 4.20
N ARG A 46 -7.84 0.66 5.26
CA ARG A 46 -8.24 0.40 6.66
C ARG A 46 -8.99 1.57 7.28
N GLN A 47 -8.72 2.79 6.83
CA GLN A 47 -9.37 4.01 7.30
C GLN A 47 -9.98 4.77 6.14
N ALA A 48 -11.28 4.55 5.95
CA ALA A 48 -12.04 5.28 4.93
C ALA A 48 -12.04 6.79 5.24
N GLY A 49 -12.02 7.59 4.17
CA GLY A 49 -12.14 9.04 4.22
C GLY A 49 -13.01 9.52 3.07
N ALA A 50 -13.73 10.63 3.28
CA ALA A 50 -14.66 11.18 2.29
C ALA A 50 -14.00 11.50 0.94
N THR A 51 -12.70 11.81 0.95
CA THR A 51 -11.92 12.17 -0.25
C THR A 51 -11.20 10.98 -0.90
N THR A 52 -11.26 9.80 -0.29
CA THR A 52 -10.46 8.63 -0.71
C THR A 52 -11.33 7.45 -1.13
N VAL A 53 -12.59 7.64 -1.49
CA VAL A 53 -13.54 6.53 -1.75
C VAL A 53 -12.99 5.51 -2.77
N PRO A 54 -12.56 5.89 -3.99
CA PRO A 54 -12.17 4.89 -5.00
C PRO A 54 -10.85 4.20 -4.63
N VAL A 55 -9.85 4.99 -4.21
CA VAL A 55 -8.54 4.47 -3.81
C VAL A 55 -8.63 3.62 -2.53
N GLY A 56 -9.54 3.97 -1.62
CA GLY A 56 -9.81 3.24 -0.39
C GLY A 56 -10.40 1.86 -0.68
N LEU A 57 -11.39 1.77 -1.55
CA LEU A 57 -11.97 0.49 -1.98
C LEU A 57 -10.95 -0.40 -2.70
N ASN A 58 -10.12 0.18 -3.58
CA ASN A 58 -9.04 -0.59 -4.20
C ASN A 58 -8.06 -1.15 -3.15
N ASN A 59 -7.61 -0.31 -2.21
CA ASN A 59 -6.72 -0.77 -1.15
C ASN A 59 -7.38 -1.81 -0.23
N ALA A 60 -8.68 -1.67 0.08
CA ALA A 60 -9.42 -2.66 0.85
C ALA A 60 -9.49 -4.01 0.11
N ALA A 61 -9.73 -3.99 -1.21
CA ALA A 61 -9.70 -5.19 -2.04
C ALA A 61 -8.31 -5.84 -2.06
N VAL A 62 -7.22 -5.06 -2.14
CA VAL A 62 -5.84 -5.57 -2.04
C VAL A 62 -5.56 -6.20 -0.67
N LEU A 63 -6.05 -5.60 0.43
CA LEU A 63 -5.90 -6.17 1.78
C LEU A 63 -6.67 -7.49 1.93
N ASN A 64 -7.89 -7.56 1.39
CA ASN A 64 -8.67 -8.80 1.36
C ASN A 64 -7.97 -9.88 0.51
N LEU A 65 -7.51 -9.53 -0.70
CA LEU A 65 -6.75 -10.42 -1.58
C LEU A 65 -5.50 -10.98 -0.87
N THR A 66 -4.77 -10.12 -0.15
CA THR A 66 -3.60 -10.51 0.65
C THR A 66 -3.97 -11.59 1.67
N LYS A 67 -5.05 -11.39 2.43
CA LYS A 67 -5.49 -12.35 3.44
C LYS A 67 -5.95 -13.68 2.84
N ALA A 68 -6.72 -13.62 1.76
CA ALA A 68 -7.20 -14.81 1.06
C ALA A 68 -6.05 -15.66 0.49
N LEU A 69 -5.08 -15.01 -0.18
CA LEU A 69 -3.92 -15.72 -0.75
C LEU A 69 -2.96 -16.23 0.30
N ALA A 70 -2.81 -15.53 1.43
CA ALA A 70 -2.01 -16.03 2.54
C ALA A 70 -2.51 -17.39 3.05
N GLU A 71 -3.83 -17.59 3.13
CA GLU A 71 -4.43 -18.87 3.50
C GLU A 71 -4.30 -19.90 2.36
N ALA A 72 -4.64 -19.51 1.14
CA ALA A 72 -4.65 -20.41 -0.01
C ALA A 72 -3.28 -20.95 -0.42
N LEU A 73 -2.19 -20.24 -0.09
CA LEU A 73 -0.83 -20.56 -0.54
C LEU A 73 0.13 -20.96 0.59
N ALA A 74 -0.32 -20.95 1.85
CA ALA A 74 0.53 -21.25 3.01
C ALA A 74 1.18 -22.64 2.94
N SER A 75 0.43 -23.66 2.51
CA SER A 75 0.92 -25.05 2.37
C SER A 75 2.02 -25.19 1.30
N ASP A 76 2.13 -24.22 0.39
CA ASP A 76 3.19 -24.16 -0.61
C ASP A 76 4.44 -23.37 -0.13
N ASN A 77 4.45 -22.93 1.13
CA ASN A 77 5.48 -22.03 1.69
C ASN A 77 5.61 -20.71 0.89
N ILE A 78 4.46 -20.20 0.44
CA ILE A 78 4.33 -18.90 -0.21
C ILE A 78 3.63 -17.96 0.78
N LEU A 79 4.39 -17.00 1.30
CA LEU A 79 3.89 -16.08 2.32
C LEU A 79 3.45 -14.77 1.65
N VAL A 80 2.25 -14.31 2.02
CA VAL A 80 1.62 -13.15 1.38
C VAL A 80 1.30 -12.11 2.44
N ASN A 81 1.91 -10.93 2.35
CA ASN A 81 1.67 -9.83 3.29
C ASN A 81 1.41 -8.54 2.53
N ALA A 82 0.85 -7.56 3.22
CA ALA A 82 0.71 -6.20 2.73
C ALA A 82 1.60 -5.25 3.53
N VAL A 83 2.15 -4.24 2.86
CA VAL A 83 2.77 -3.07 3.49
C VAL A 83 1.90 -1.87 3.20
N ILE A 84 1.63 -1.05 4.22
CA ILE A 84 0.77 0.12 4.18
C ILE A 84 1.61 1.36 4.49
N PRO A 85 2.22 1.99 3.47
CA PRO A 85 2.86 3.28 3.64
C PRO A 85 1.82 4.39 3.84
N HIS A 86 2.22 5.45 4.56
CA HIS A 86 1.53 6.74 4.54
C HIS A 86 2.26 7.74 3.64
N LEU A 87 2.57 8.95 4.12
CA LEU A 87 3.27 9.95 3.31
C LEU A 87 4.76 9.65 3.31
N ILE A 88 5.25 9.20 2.16
CA ILE A 88 6.66 8.87 1.91
C ILE A 88 7.23 9.91 0.96
N ASP A 89 8.46 10.35 1.23
CA ASP A 89 9.19 11.34 0.44
C ASP A 89 9.57 10.74 -0.93
N THR A 90 8.78 11.06 -1.95
CA THR A 90 8.86 10.52 -3.31
C THR A 90 8.44 11.60 -4.30
N ASP A 91 8.92 11.53 -5.54
CA ASP A 91 8.54 12.47 -6.61
C ASP A 91 7.02 12.57 -6.78
N ARG A 92 6.32 11.43 -6.68
CA ARG A 92 4.85 11.37 -6.74
C ARG A 92 4.18 12.12 -5.59
N GLN A 93 4.76 12.06 -4.39
CA GLN A 93 4.25 12.81 -3.25
C GLN A 93 4.48 14.31 -3.44
N ASP A 94 5.62 14.73 -4.02
CA ASP A 94 5.92 16.11 -4.35
C ASP A 94 4.98 16.66 -5.44
N GLU A 95 4.70 15.89 -6.49
CA GLU A 95 3.65 16.19 -7.47
C GLU A 95 2.28 16.38 -6.81
N THR A 96 1.90 15.47 -5.92
CA THR A 96 0.63 15.56 -5.17
C THR A 96 0.56 16.82 -4.31
N MET A 97 1.67 17.25 -3.70
CA MET A 97 1.74 18.51 -2.95
C MET A 97 1.56 19.72 -3.86
N ARG A 98 2.21 19.74 -5.03
CA ARG A 98 2.09 20.82 -6.02
C ARG A 98 0.68 20.94 -6.58
N GLU A 99 0.04 19.82 -6.93
CA GLU A 99 -1.35 19.79 -7.39
C GLU A 99 -2.30 20.32 -6.33
N LEU A 100 -2.12 19.90 -5.07
CA LEU A 100 -2.96 20.36 -3.96
C LEU A 100 -2.75 21.85 -3.66
N ALA A 101 -1.51 22.34 -3.73
CA ALA A 101 -1.18 23.76 -3.60
C ALA A 101 -1.89 24.60 -4.68
N ALA A 102 -1.81 24.17 -5.95
CA ALA A 102 -2.50 24.83 -7.06
C ALA A 102 -4.02 24.82 -6.89
N LEU A 103 -4.62 23.69 -6.49
CA LEU A 103 -6.07 23.57 -6.27
C LEU A 103 -6.58 24.43 -5.11
N THR A 104 -5.75 24.68 -4.10
CA THR A 104 -6.13 25.44 -2.89
C THR A 104 -5.67 26.89 -2.89
N GLY A 105 -4.89 27.31 -3.90
CA GLY A 105 -4.31 28.66 -3.97
C GLY A 105 -3.29 28.94 -2.88
N ARG A 106 -2.70 27.90 -2.28
CA ARG A 106 -1.75 27.99 -1.16
C ARG A 106 -0.32 27.74 -1.61
N ALA A 107 0.65 28.19 -0.84
CA ALA A 107 2.05 27.87 -1.10
C ALA A 107 2.33 26.37 -0.81
N GLU A 108 3.16 25.73 -1.65
CA GLU A 108 3.51 24.30 -1.46
C GLU A 108 4.10 24.03 -0.08
N ALA A 109 4.92 24.94 0.44
CA ALA A 109 5.51 24.82 1.77
C ALA A 109 4.45 24.75 2.89
N GLU A 110 3.34 25.49 2.76
CA GLU A 110 2.25 25.45 3.73
C GLU A 110 1.49 24.13 3.67
N VAL A 111 1.19 23.64 2.46
CA VAL A 111 0.54 22.35 2.23
C VAL A 111 1.40 21.21 2.78
N ARG A 112 2.72 21.27 2.51
CA ARG A 112 3.70 20.30 3.03
C ARG A 112 3.70 20.31 4.55
N LYS A 113 3.86 21.49 5.17
CA LYS A 113 3.89 21.65 6.64
C LYS A 113 2.61 21.13 7.31
N GLU A 114 1.45 21.41 6.72
CA GLU A 114 0.18 20.93 7.25
C GLU A 114 0.09 19.40 7.17
N ARG A 115 0.42 18.80 6.03
CA ARG A 115 0.31 17.36 5.83
C ARG A 115 1.33 16.59 6.68
N THR A 116 2.57 17.06 6.78
CA THR A 116 3.57 16.46 7.69
C THR A 116 3.18 16.65 9.17
N GLY A 117 2.55 17.77 9.51
CA GLY A 117 2.04 18.05 10.85
C GLY A 117 0.97 17.07 11.34
N ARG A 118 0.25 16.39 10.42
CA ARG A 118 -0.74 15.36 10.74
C ARG A 118 -0.12 14.00 11.08
N ILE A 119 1.16 13.79 10.77
CA ILE A 119 1.89 12.57 11.14
C ILE A 119 2.38 12.74 12.59
N PRO A 120 2.20 11.75 13.49
CA PRO A 120 2.72 11.86 14.84
C PRO A 120 4.24 12.09 14.91
N LEU A 121 5.02 11.42 14.05
CA LEU A 121 6.47 11.64 13.93
C LEU A 121 6.89 12.96 13.26
N LYS A 122 5.94 13.80 12.82
CA LYS A 122 6.17 15.15 12.25
C LYS A 122 7.12 15.24 11.06
N ARG A 123 7.30 14.14 10.33
CA ARG A 123 8.10 14.08 9.09
C ARG A 123 7.50 13.11 8.09
N LEU A 124 7.88 13.26 6.82
CA LEU A 124 7.66 12.22 5.82
C LEU A 124 8.50 10.98 6.17
N GLY A 125 7.97 9.81 5.84
CA GLY A 125 8.77 8.59 5.83
C GLY A 125 9.75 8.64 4.66
N ARG A 126 10.91 7.99 4.80
CA ARG A 126 11.83 7.82 3.67
C ARG A 126 11.51 6.53 2.91
N PRO A 127 11.78 6.45 1.59
CA PRO A 127 11.59 5.21 0.83
C PRO A 127 12.30 4.00 1.46
N GLU A 128 13.48 4.20 2.05
CA GLU A 128 14.27 3.14 2.69
C GLU A 128 13.53 2.53 3.89
N GLU A 129 12.74 3.32 4.61
CA GLU A 129 11.99 2.82 5.78
C GLU A 129 10.85 1.86 5.36
N VAL A 130 10.30 2.06 4.15
CA VAL A 130 9.36 1.10 3.54
C VAL A 130 10.13 -0.11 3.01
N ALA A 131 11.26 0.12 2.34
CA ALA A 131 12.10 -0.94 1.78
C ALA A 131 12.63 -1.90 2.85
N ASP A 132 12.98 -1.41 4.04
CA ASP A 132 13.46 -2.24 5.15
C ASP A 132 12.38 -3.24 5.59
N VAL A 133 11.12 -2.81 5.70
CA VAL A 133 9.99 -3.68 6.04
C VAL A 133 9.71 -4.68 4.92
N VAL A 134 9.70 -4.23 3.66
CA VAL A 134 9.52 -5.12 2.50
C VAL A 134 10.63 -6.17 2.45
N THR A 135 11.88 -5.77 2.66
CA THR A 135 13.05 -6.66 2.66
C THR A 135 12.97 -7.69 3.79
N PHE A 136 12.56 -7.27 5.00
CA PHE A 136 12.31 -8.20 6.10
C PHE A 136 11.25 -9.24 5.72
N LEU A 137 10.10 -8.80 5.19
CA LEU A 137 9.00 -9.69 4.78
C LEU A 137 9.38 -10.61 3.62
N ALA A 138 10.30 -10.19 2.74
CA ALA A 138 10.84 -10.99 1.65
C ALA A 138 11.92 -11.99 2.10
N SER A 139 12.38 -11.92 3.35
CA SER A 139 13.48 -12.76 3.86
C SER A 139 12.99 -14.04 4.52
N GLU A 140 13.93 -14.93 4.85
CA GLU A 140 13.69 -16.10 5.70
C GLU A 140 13.37 -15.75 7.16
N ARG A 141 13.73 -14.54 7.60
CA ARG A 141 13.43 -14.09 8.97
C ARG A 141 11.93 -13.91 9.21
N ALA A 142 11.15 -13.80 8.13
CA ALA A 142 9.70 -13.69 8.15
C ALA A 142 9.00 -15.04 7.85
N SER A 143 9.68 -16.19 8.03
CA SER A 143 9.17 -17.53 7.69
C SER A 143 7.86 -17.95 8.37
N PHE A 144 7.42 -17.20 9.39
CA PHE A 144 6.14 -17.41 10.09
C PHE A 144 5.18 -16.20 10.01
N VAL A 145 5.41 -15.30 9.05
CA VAL A 145 4.62 -14.08 8.86
C VAL A 145 3.85 -14.16 7.55
N THR A 146 2.54 -14.36 7.60
CA THR A 146 1.67 -14.35 6.41
C THR A 146 0.27 -13.82 6.76
N GLY A 147 -0.37 -13.15 5.81
CA GLY A 147 -1.71 -12.57 5.93
C GLY A 147 -1.77 -11.29 6.76
N ALA A 148 -0.64 -10.71 7.13
CA ALA A 148 -0.56 -9.48 7.91
C ALA A 148 -0.50 -8.24 7.02
N ALA A 149 -0.95 -7.11 7.55
CA ALA A 149 -0.83 -5.80 6.93
C ALA A 149 0.01 -4.88 7.82
N TRP A 150 1.22 -4.55 7.36
CA TRP A 150 2.25 -3.86 8.13
C TRP A 150 2.21 -2.36 7.85
N HIS A 151 1.97 -1.57 8.89
CA HIS A 151 1.96 -0.11 8.79
C HIS A 151 3.38 0.46 8.77
N VAL A 152 3.65 1.35 7.81
CA VAL A 152 4.87 2.17 7.75
C VAL A 152 4.43 3.63 7.60
N ASP A 153 3.93 4.18 8.70
CA ASP A 153 3.14 5.43 8.66
C ASP A 153 3.46 6.45 9.75
N GLY A 154 4.47 6.19 10.58
CA GLY A 154 4.85 7.08 11.67
C GLY A 154 3.74 7.33 12.69
N GLY A 155 2.82 6.37 12.87
CA GLY A 155 1.69 6.43 13.79
C GLY A 155 0.44 7.09 13.22
N ALA A 156 0.39 7.35 11.90
CA ALA A 156 -0.76 8.01 11.29
C ALA A 156 -2.03 7.14 11.29
N ALA A 157 -1.91 5.82 11.43
CA ALA A 157 -3.06 4.96 11.62
C ALA A 157 -3.81 5.28 12.92
N ARG A 158 -5.15 5.40 12.85
CA ARG A 158 -6.03 5.57 14.03
C ARG A 158 -6.79 4.28 14.38
N THR A 159 -6.48 3.20 13.69
CA THR A 159 -7.10 1.87 13.84
C THR A 159 -6.04 0.88 14.26
N ILE A 160 -6.43 -0.09 15.08
CA ILE A 160 -5.60 -1.24 15.49
C ILE A 160 -5.72 -2.35 14.44
#